data_AF-A0A1V3N3H2-F1
#
_entry.id   AF-A0A1V3N3H2-F1
#
_cell.length_a   1.000
_cell.length_b   1.000
_cell.length_c   1.000
_cell.angle_alpha   90.00
_cell.angle_beta   90.00
_cell.angle_gamma   90.00
#
_symmetry.space_group_name_H-M   'P 1'
#
loop_
_entity.id
_entity.type
_entity.pdbx_description
1 polymer ?
#
loop_
_entity_poly.entity_id
_entity_poly.type
_entity_poly.pdbx_seq_one_letter_code
_entity_poly.pdbx_strand_id
1 'polypeptide(L)'
;MFVKMTIADKGMGMRDYYLYGKNGRSYYIFRRSQGIWELVDGVMPDDVREACIDALILRYDHDSPELFYNSGKRNIVRISAKKASIWHVYVNTTYVASIQYDQFSKKFKYHLEDDTALTDDHIKKYIAMIQRGEIKWKKNR
;
A
#
# COMPACT_ATOMS: atom_id res chain seq x y z
N MET A 1 19.38 -17.40 1.66
CA MET A 1 18.74 -17.25 2.98
C MET A 1 19.39 -16.09 3.71
N PHE A 2 18.69 -14.96 3.80
CA PHE A 2 19.15 -13.75 4.51
C PHE A 2 19.04 -13.96 6.02
N VAL A 3 20.01 -13.47 6.78
CA VAL A 3 20.14 -13.82 8.22
C VAL A 3 19.58 -12.74 9.13
N LYS A 4 19.49 -11.50 8.65
CA LYS A 4 18.99 -10.38 9.44
C LYS A 4 18.36 -9.34 8.53
N MET A 5 17.23 -8.80 8.97
CA MET A 5 16.65 -7.60 8.39
C MET A 5 16.57 -6.53 9.47
N THR A 6 17.00 -5.31 9.13
CA THR A 6 16.81 -4.14 10.00
C THR A 6 15.96 -3.12 9.28
N ILE A 7 15.13 -2.41 10.05
CA ILE A 7 14.25 -1.36 9.56
C ILE A 7 14.74 -0.07 10.16
N ALA A 8 15.07 0.92 9.34
CA ALA A 8 15.45 2.25 9.79
C ALA A 8 14.42 3.27 9.32
N ASP A 9 13.86 4.02 10.27
CA ASP A 9 13.05 5.20 9.95
C ASP A 9 13.99 6.35 9.56
N LYS A 10 13.76 6.95 8.39
CA LYS A 10 14.59 8.04 7.84
C LYS A 10 13.93 9.40 7.99
N GLY A 11 12.73 9.48 8.60
CA GLY A 11 11.93 10.70 8.67
C GLY A 11 11.16 10.98 7.37
N MET A 12 10.26 11.97 7.39
CA MET A 12 9.43 12.40 6.25
C MET A 12 8.64 11.26 5.54
N GLY A 13 8.25 10.22 6.29
CA GLY A 13 7.52 9.07 5.73
C GLY A 13 8.39 8.13 4.89
N MET A 14 9.72 8.22 5.03
CA MET A 14 10.69 7.33 4.40
C MET A 14 11.17 6.26 5.38
N ARG A 15 11.25 5.03 4.89
CA ARG A 15 11.73 3.88 5.67
C ARG A 15 12.58 2.97 4.81
N ASP A 16 13.75 2.61 5.33
CA ASP A 16 14.69 1.70 4.69
C ASP A 16 14.65 0.32 5.35
N TYR A 17 14.66 -0.72 4.52
CA TYR A 17 14.68 -2.12 4.89
C TYR A 17 15.99 -2.72 4.39
N TYR A 18 16.90 -2.97 5.31
CA TYR A 18 18.22 -3.50 5.01
C TYR A 18 18.19 -5.03 5.09
N LEU A 19 18.55 -5.70 4.00
CA LEU A 19 18.76 -7.15 3.98
C LEU A 19 20.25 -7.47 4.04
N TYR A 20 20.65 -8.21 5.08
CA TYR A 20 22.04 -8.60 5.28
C TYR A 20 22.28 -10.05 4.85
N GLY A 21 23.41 -10.26 4.17
CA GLY A 21 23.95 -11.58 3.91
C GLY A 21 24.43 -12.27 5.19
N LYS A 22 24.77 -13.56 5.10
CA LYS A 22 25.29 -14.34 6.25
C LYS A 22 26.57 -13.76 6.86
N ASN A 23 27.32 -12.98 6.08
CA ASN A 23 28.55 -12.30 6.48
C ASN A 23 28.33 -10.93 7.15
N GLY A 24 27.08 -10.52 7.39
CA GLY A 24 26.74 -9.27 8.05
C GLY A 24 26.89 -8.01 7.19
N ARG A 25 27.24 -8.12 5.90
CA ARG A 25 27.24 -6.99 4.95
C ARG A 25 25.83 -6.79 4.38
N SER A 26 25.39 -5.53 4.28
CA SER A 26 24.14 -5.18 3.60
C SER A 26 24.31 -5.48 2.12
N TYR A 27 23.40 -6.27 1.58
CA TYR A 27 23.43 -6.68 0.18
C TYR A 27 22.34 -5.98 -0.64
N TYR A 28 21.25 -5.62 0.04
CA TYR A 28 20.12 -4.93 -0.57
C TYR A 28 19.53 -3.93 0.41
N ILE A 29 19.16 -2.75 -0.10
CA ILE A 29 18.37 -1.78 0.63
C ILE A 29 17.09 -1.53 -0.16
N PHE A 30 15.95 -1.87 0.43
CA PHE A 30 14.64 -1.50 -0.11
C PHE A 30 14.15 -0.26 0.61
N ARG A 31 13.64 0.71 -0.13
CA ARG A 31 13.10 1.94 0.41
C ARG A 31 11.61 2.02 0.15
N ARG A 32 10.86 2.40 1.18
CA ARG A 32 9.52 2.95 1.05
C ARG A 32 9.59 4.46 1.21
N SER A 33 9.22 5.22 0.19
CA SER A 33 9.15 6.69 0.24
C SER A 33 7.81 7.17 -0.28
N GLN A 34 7.02 7.84 0.59
CA GLN A 34 5.67 8.34 0.28
C GLN A 34 4.70 7.30 -0.32
N GLY A 35 5.08 6.03 -0.25
CA GLY A 35 4.30 4.93 -0.76
C GLY A 35 4.83 4.19 -1.95
N ILE A 36 5.84 4.76 -2.58
CA ILE A 36 6.61 4.11 -3.63
C ILE A 36 7.59 3.17 -2.94
N TRP A 37 7.77 1.98 -3.53
CA TRP A 37 8.70 0.97 -3.08
C TRP A 37 9.73 0.70 -4.16
N GLU A 38 10.99 0.73 -3.79
CA GLU A 38 12.11 0.61 -4.73
C GLU A 38 13.31 -0.10 -4.07
N LEU A 39 14.16 -0.70 -4.91
CA LEU A 39 15.48 -1.16 -4.50
C LEU A 39 16.47 -0.01 -4.75
N VAL A 40 17.04 0.55 -3.68
CA VAL A 40 17.95 1.70 -3.77
C VAL A 40 19.42 1.33 -3.70
N ASP A 41 19.72 0.09 -3.28
CA ASP A 41 21.09 -0.43 -3.22
C ASP A 41 21.10 -1.94 -3.50
N GLY A 42 22.11 -2.38 -4.25
CA GLY A 42 22.26 -3.77 -4.72
C GLY A 42 21.69 -4.02 -6.13
N VAL A 43 22.08 -5.15 -6.72
CA VAL A 43 21.63 -5.59 -8.05
C VAL A 43 20.97 -6.95 -7.93
N MET A 44 19.77 -7.09 -8.48
CA MET A 44 19.05 -8.36 -8.53
C MET A 44 18.18 -8.45 -9.79
N PRO A 45 17.88 -9.67 -10.26
CA PRO A 45 16.92 -9.88 -11.34
C PRO A 45 15.55 -9.24 -11.03
N ASP A 46 14.89 -8.72 -12.06
CA ASP A 46 13.64 -7.95 -11.91
C ASP A 46 12.54 -8.76 -11.21
N ASP A 47 12.32 -10.00 -11.62
CA ASP A 47 11.34 -10.90 -11.00
C ASP A 47 11.58 -11.12 -9.50
N VAL A 48 12.84 -11.33 -9.11
CA VAL A 48 13.22 -11.48 -7.69
C VAL A 48 13.04 -10.16 -6.94
N ARG A 49 13.37 -9.02 -7.57
CA ARG A 49 13.15 -7.69 -6.99
C ARG A 49 11.68 -7.47 -6.67
N GLU A 50 10.81 -7.72 -7.65
CA GLU A 50 9.38 -7.50 -7.52
C GLU A 50 8.80 -8.40 -6.40
N ALA A 51 9.17 -9.68 -6.38
CA ALA A 51 8.73 -10.61 -5.34
C ALA A 51 9.20 -10.20 -3.93
N CYS A 52 10.43 -9.69 -3.80
CA CYS A 52 10.92 -9.16 -2.52
C CYS A 52 10.12 -7.94 -2.06
N ILE A 53 9.80 -7.02 -2.97
CA ILE A 53 9.01 -5.84 -2.63
C ILE A 53 7.58 -6.26 -2.23
N ASP A 54 6.95 -7.19 -2.94
CA ASP A 54 5.62 -7.71 -2.60
C ASP A 54 5.61 -8.29 -1.18
N ALA A 55 6.61 -9.10 -0.85
CA ALA A 55 6.76 -9.67 0.49
C ALA A 55 6.92 -8.58 1.56
N LEU A 56 7.67 -7.51 1.28
CA LEU A 56 7.83 -6.38 2.19
C LEU A 56 6.53 -5.59 2.37
N ILE A 57 5.77 -5.35 1.29
CA ILE A 57 4.48 -4.67 1.35
C ILE A 57 3.51 -5.47 2.20
N LEU A 58 3.32 -6.76 1.89
CA LEU A 58 2.38 -7.63 2.61
C LEU A 58 2.73 -7.73 4.10
N ARG A 59 4.02 -7.69 4.45
CA ARG A 59 4.48 -7.82 5.83
C ARG A 59 4.47 -6.52 6.62
N TYR A 60 4.72 -5.38 5.98
CA TYR A 60 4.99 -4.10 6.68
C TYR A 60 4.09 -2.93 6.29
N ASP A 61 3.41 -2.98 5.14
CA ASP A 61 2.50 -1.92 4.70
C ASP A 61 1.05 -2.22 5.14
N HIS A 62 0.81 -2.18 6.45
CA HIS A 62 -0.52 -2.45 7.03
C HIS A 62 -1.62 -1.45 6.62
N ASP A 63 -1.24 -0.36 5.95
CA ASP A 63 -2.19 0.64 5.43
C ASP A 63 -2.66 0.31 4.00
N SER A 64 -2.11 -0.74 3.40
CA SER A 64 -2.43 -1.17 2.05
C SER A 64 -3.32 -2.43 2.12
N PRO A 65 -4.66 -2.31 2.05
CA PRO A 65 -5.57 -3.44 2.21
C PRO A 65 -5.44 -4.50 1.12
N GLU A 66 -4.84 -4.15 -0.02
CA GLU A 66 -4.75 -5.05 -1.16
C GLU A 66 -3.53 -4.74 -2.03
N LEU A 67 -2.93 -5.82 -2.54
CA LEU A 67 -1.90 -5.83 -3.57
C LEU A 67 -2.32 -6.84 -4.63
N PHE A 68 -2.35 -6.42 -5.89
CA PHE A 68 -2.68 -7.29 -7.02
C PHE A 68 -1.93 -6.86 -8.29
N TYR A 69 -1.90 -7.73 -9.29
CA TYR A 69 -1.31 -7.42 -10.60
C TYR A 69 -2.40 -7.26 -11.66
N ASN A 70 -2.26 -6.24 -12.49
CA ASN A 70 -3.07 -6.08 -13.70
C ASN A 70 -2.12 -5.71 -14.85
N SER A 71 -2.21 -6.42 -15.97
CA SER A 71 -1.40 -6.17 -17.18
C SER A 71 0.11 -6.06 -16.91
N GLY A 72 0.64 -6.96 -16.08
CA GLY A 72 2.07 -6.99 -15.71
C GLY A 72 2.51 -5.89 -14.74
N LYS A 73 1.60 -5.02 -14.27
CA LYS A 73 1.88 -3.95 -13.33
C LYS A 73 1.33 -4.26 -11.94
N ARG A 74 2.17 -4.07 -10.92
CA ARG A 74 1.75 -4.15 -9.51
C ARG A 74 0.85 -2.97 -9.16
N ASN A 75 -0.27 -3.23 -8.49
CA ASN A 75 -1.21 -2.24 -7.99
C ASN A 75 -1.30 -2.38 -6.47
N ILE A 76 -0.83 -1.35 -5.76
CA ILE A 76 -0.91 -1.25 -4.30
C ILE A 76 -2.06 -0.31 -3.97
N VAL A 77 -3.10 -0.85 -3.34
CA VAL A 77 -4.30 -0.09 -2.97
C VAL A 77 -4.08 0.53 -1.61
N ARG A 78 -4.47 1.79 -1.44
CA ARG A 78 -4.52 2.48 -0.16
C ARG A 78 -5.84 3.18 0.03
N ILE A 79 -6.37 3.10 1.24
CA ILE A 79 -7.62 3.75 1.60
C ILE A 79 -7.36 4.71 2.75
N SER A 80 -7.58 6.00 2.49
CA SER A 80 -7.39 7.06 3.46
C SER A 80 -8.74 7.57 3.93
N ALA A 81 -9.06 7.37 5.21
CA ALA A 81 -10.20 8.01 5.84
C ALA A 81 -10.01 9.54 5.89
N LYS A 82 -11.04 10.27 5.49
CA LYS A 82 -11.16 11.73 5.45
C LYS A 82 -12.35 12.16 6.29
N LYS A 83 -12.39 13.46 6.65
CA LYS A 83 -13.51 14.09 7.37
C LYS A 83 -14.85 13.80 6.69
N ALA A 84 -15.94 13.91 7.47
CA ALA A 84 -17.31 13.73 7.00
C ALA A 84 -17.63 12.33 6.43
N SER A 85 -17.03 11.28 6.99
CA SER A 85 -17.28 9.88 6.60
C SER A 85 -17.00 9.63 5.11
N ILE A 86 -15.87 10.17 4.64
CA ILE A 86 -15.37 10.00 3.28
C ILE A 86 -14.09 9.18 3.35
N TRP A 87 -13.86 8.31 2.38
CA TRP A 87 -12.63 7.55 2.19
C TRP A 87 -12.15 7.76 0.77
N HIS A 88 -10.88 8.14 0.61
CA HIS A 88 -10.23 8.22 -0.69
C HIS A 88 -9.45 6.95 -0.95
N VAL A 89 -9.63 6.37 -2.13
CA VAL A 89 -8.92 5.19 -2.59
C VAL A 89 -7.84 5.63 -3.57
N TYR A 90 -6.64 5.13 -3.35
CA TYR A 90 -5.47 5.39 -4.18
C TYR A 90 -4.90 4.07 -4.68
N VAL A 91 -4.47 4.03 -5.94
CA VAL A 91 -3.68 2.94 -6.50
C VAL A 91 -2.31 3.51 -6.87
N ASN A 92 -1.24 2.95 -6.31
CA ASN A 92 0.13 3.41 -6.56
C ASN A 92 0.28 4.94 -6.43
N THR A 93 -0.24 5.50 -5.34
CA THR A 93 -0.31 6.96 -5.04
C THR A 93 -1.26 7.81 -5.88
N THR A 94 -1.84 7.26 -6.95
CA THR A 94 -2.82 7.96 -7.79
C THR A 94 -4.21 7.83 -7.18
N TYR A 95 -4.94 8.93 -7.01
CA TYR A 95 -6.34 8.90 -6.59
C TYR A 95 -7.19 8.26 -7.70
N VAL A 96 -8.05 7.32 -7.34
CA VAL A 96 -8.89 6.59 -8.32
C VAL A 96 -10.34 6.42 -7.90
N ALA A 97 -10.68 6.61 -6.63
CA ALA A 97 -12.07 6.49 -6.18
C ALA A 97 -12.32 7.25 -4.88
N SER A 98 -13.57 7.60 -4.64
CA SER A 98 -14.06 8.03 -3.33
C SER A 98 -15.23 7.15 -2.89
N ILE A 99 -15.27 6.85 -1.59
CA ILE A 99 -16.37 6.15 -0.92
C ILE A 99 -16.89 7.09 0.15
N GLN A 100 -18.20 7.33 0.21
CA GLN A 100 -18.83 8.19 1.21
C GLN A 100 -19.99 7.48 1.87
N TYR A 101 -20.06 7.57 3.20
CA TYR A 101 -21.24 7.16 3.95
C TYR A 101 -22.19 8.35 4.11
N ASP A 102 -23.35 8.26 3.46
CA ASP A 102 -24.42 9.24 3.57
C ASP A 102 -25.21 8.97 4.86
N GLN A 103 -25.08 9.89 5.83
CA GLN A 103 -25.72 9.76 7.14
C GLN A 103 -27.26 9.84 7.07
N PHE A 104 -27.82 10.49 6.06
CA PHE A 104 -29.27 10.62 5.91
C PHE A 104 -29.87 9.35 5.30
N SER A 105 -29.33 8.90 4.17
CA SER A 105 -29.83 7.70 3.50
C SER A 105 -29.32 6.39 4.12
N LYS A 106 -28.36 6.46 5.05
CA LYS A 106 -27.67 5.32 5.69
C LYS A 106 -27.06 4.35 4.67
N LYS A 107 -26.61 4.89 3.54
CA LYS A 107 -26.03 4.10 2.44
C LYS A 107 -24.64 4.59 2.09
N PHE A 108 -23.81 3.66 1.63
CA PHE A 108 -22.56 4.01 0.96
C PHE A 108 -22.84 4.41 -0.48
N LYS A 109 -22.21 5.50 -0.90
CA LYS A 109 -22.10 5.91 -2.31
C LYS A 109 -20.62 5.93 -2.66
N TYR A 110 -20.29 5.70 -3.92
CA TYR A 110 -18.92 5.80 -4.39
C TYR A 110 -18.87 6.39 -5.79
N HIS A 111 -17.71 6.95 -6.10
CA HIS A 111 -17.29 7.36 -7.43
C HIS A 111 -16.00 6.63 -7.75
N LEU A 112 -15.91 6.05 -8.95
CA LEU A 112 -14.75 5.34 -9.46
C LEU A 112 -14.33 6.01 -10.78
N GLU A 113 -13.06 6.37 -10.91
CA GLU A 113 -12.52 6.91 -12.17
C GLU A 113 -12.51 5.83 -13.26
N ASP A 114 -12.74 6.21 -14.51
CA ASP A 114 -12.83 5.26 -15.63
C ASP A 114 -11.47 4.62 -15.98
N ASP A 115 -10.36 5.35 -15.80
CA ASP A 115 -9.00 4.88 -16.09
C ASP A 115 -8.32 4.31 -14.83
N THR A 116 -8.85 3.20 -14.34
CA THR A 116 -8.31 2.52 -13.15
C THR A 116 -8.31 1.01 -13.30
N ALA A 117 -7.36 0.37 -12.61
CA ALA A 117 -7.32 -1.09 -12.51
C ALA A 117 -8.36 -1.67 -11.53
N LEU A 118 -9.07 -0.81 -10.79
CA LEU A 118 -10.12 -1.22 -9.87
C LEU A 118 -11.43 -1.47 -10.59
N THR A 119 -12.26 -2.33 -9.99
CA THR A 119 -13.61 -2.63 -10.47
C THR A 119 -14.61 -2.37 -9.34
N ASP A 120 -15.90 -2.37 -9.66
CA ASP A 120 -16.97 -2.24 -8.65
C ASP A 120 -16.86 -3.27 -7.54
N ASP A 121 -16.41 -4.49 -7.83
CA ASP A 121 -16.27 -5.54 -6.83
C ASP A 121 -15.13 -5.26 -5.85
N HIS A 122 -14.05 -4.63 -6.31
CA HIS A 122 -13.02 -4.10 -5.41
C HIS A 122 -13.60 -3.03 -4.47
N ILE A 123 -14.41 -2.11 -5.01
CA ILE A 123 -15.02 -1.06 -4.19
C ILE A 123 -16.00 -1.64 -3.15
N LYS A 124 -16.84 -2.62 -3.54
CA LYS A 124 -17.73 -3.33 -2.61
C LYS A 124 -16.95 -4.03 -1.50
N LYS A 125 -15.83 -4.69 -1.85
CA LYS A 125 -14.92 -5.30 -0.87
C LYS A 125 -14.41 -4.24 0.12
N TYR A 126 -13.99 -3.07 -0.37
CA TYR A 126 -13.49 -1.98 0.48
C TYR A 126 -14.57 -1.38 1.39
N ILE A 127 -15.80 -1.24 0.89
CA ILE A 127 -16.95 -0.83 1.72
C ILE A 127 -17.15 -1.83 2.86
N ALA A 128 -17.07 -3.13 2.60
CA ALA A 128 -17.19 -4.15 3.64
C ALA A 128 -16.06 -4.04 4.68
N MET A 129 -14.82 -3.76 4.26
CA MET A 129 -13.70 -3.51 5.18
C MET A 129 -13.93 -2.26 6.05
N ILE A 130 -14.45 -1.18 5.46
CA ILE A 130 -14.81 0.05 6.19
C ILE A 130 -15.89 -0.25 7.24
N GLN A 131 -16.94 -1.00 6.86
CA GLN A 131 -18.01 -1.39 7.79
C GLN A 131 -17.50 -2.24 8.95
N ARG A 132 -16.50 -3.10 8.73
CA ARG A 132 -15.86 -3.90 9.77
C ARG A 132 -14.83 -3.12 10.62
N GLY A 133 -14.56 -1.85 10.30
CA GLY A 133 -13.60 -1.03 11.02
C GLY A 133 -12.13 -1.40 10.74
N GLU A 134 -11.86 -2.14 9.66
CA GLU A 134 -10.51 -2.57 9.28
C GLU A 134 -9.68 -1.39 8.72
N ILE A 135 -10.36 -0.38 8.15
CA ILE A 135 -9.74 0.84 7.64
C ILE A 135 -9.68 1.88 8.77
N LYS A 136 -8.50 1.98 9.40
CA LYS A 136 -8.29 2.87 10.56
C LYS A 136 -8.20 4.33 10.16
N TRP A 137 -8.79 5.19 10.98
CA TRP A 137 -8.53 6.63 10.95
C TRP A 137 -7.12 6.90 11.46
N LYS A 138 -6.26 7.42 10.58
CA LYS A 138 -5.02 8.03 11.05
C LYS A 138 -5.36 9.40 11.61
N LYS A 139 -5.25 9.56 12.93
CA LYS A 139 -5.09 10.91 13.50
C LYS A 139 -3.84 11.49 12.87
N ASN A 140 -3.96 12.63 12.20
CA ASN A 140 -2.80 13.39 11.74
C ASN A 140 -1.83 13.49 12.92
N ARG A 141 -0.63 12.90 12.77
CA ARG A 141 0.51 13.17 13.64
C ARG A 141 1.14 14.47 13.18
#